data_AF-A0A6M0RWX3-F1
#
_entry.id   AF-A0A6M0RWX3-F1
#
_cell.length_a   1.000
_cell.length_b   1.000
_cell.length_c   1.000
_cell.angle_alpha   90.00
_cell.angle_beta   90.00
_cell.angle_gamma   90.00
#
_symmetry.space_group_name_H-M   'P 1'
#
loop_
_entity.id
_entity.type
_entity.pdbx_description
1 polymer ?
#
loop_
_entity_poly.entity_id
_entity_poly.type
_entity_poly.pdbx_seq_one_letter_code
_entity_poly.pdbx_strand_id
1 'polypeptide(L)'
;MELLRILGISLLLLLLGDFVATFIYHVPEHVFGRYHSIVHHSPNRSFVSYAFRKHCPQALLPGFLGALPYLMWVPLLWLLSPVGTVIGLLLAELHVIWRHQFNPDYCTPNWIKTICRWLCITTPERHHLHHRNANLAYGDVFTFYGKPAQYWLTFLRQLKRQWV
;
A
#
# COMPACT_ATOMS: atom_id res chain seq x y z
N MET A 1 15.82 5.00 26.10
CA MET A 1 14.46 5.57 25.98
C MET A 1 14.20 6.17 24.61
N GLU A 2 15.05 7.07 24.11
CA GLU A 2 14.86 7.71 22.79
C GLU A 2 14.84 6.74 21.61
N LEU A 3 15.70 5.71 21.56
CA LEU A 3 15.66 4.72 20.49
C LEU A 3 14.31 3.97 20.43
N LEU A 4 13.77 3.55 21.58
CA LEU A 4 12.48 2.87 21.66
C LEU A 4 11.34 3.79 21.20
N ARG A 5 11.42 5.09 21.53
CA ARG A 5 10.47 6.10 21.08
C ARG A 5 10.52 6.26 19.56
N ILE A 6 11.72 6.37 18.97
CA ILE A 6 11.90 6.45 17.52
C ILE A 6 11.30 5.22 16.84
N LEU A 7 11.70 4.02 17.27
CA LEU A 7 11.20 2.76 16.70
C LEU A 7 9.67 2.61 16.88
N GLY A 8 9.16 2.97 18.05
CA GLY A 8 7.73 2.92 18.35
C GLY A 8 6.91 3.86 17.48
N ILE A 9 7.38 5.11 17.27
CA ILE A 9 6.69 6.07 16.41
C ILE A 9 6.79 5.67 14.93
N SER A 10 7.95 5.16 14.48
CA SER A 10 8.08 4.64 13.11
C SER A 10 7.12 3.48 12.86
N LEU A 11 7.06 2.51 13.79
CA LEU A 11 6.15 1.37 13.69
C LEU A 11 4.69 1.81 13.74
N LEU A 12 4.34 2.75 14.63
CA LEU A 12 2.98 3.28 14.74
C LEU A 12 2.55 3.97 13.45
N LEU A 13 3.42 4.78 12.83
CA LEU A 13 3.14 5.40 11.54
C LEU A 13 2.90 4.36 10.45
N LEU A 14 3.72 3.30 10.40
CA LEU A 14 3.52 2.21 9.44
C LEU A 14 2.19 1.48 9.66
N LEU A 15 1.84 1.18 10.90
CA LEU A 15 0.59 0.48 11.25
C LEU A 15 -0.64 1.31 10.87
N LEU A 16 -0.69 2.57 11.30
CA LEU A 16 -1.81 3.46 11.03
C LEU A 16 -1.90 3.82 9.54
N GLY A 17 -0.75 4.09 8.92
CA GLY A 17 -0.68 4.39 7.49
C GLY A 17 -1.13 3.22 6.64
N ASP A 18 -0.66 2.00 6.94
CA ASP A 18 -1.08 0.79 6.22
C ASP A 18 -2.55 0.45 6.44
N PHE A 19 -3.08 0.68 7.64
CA PHE A 19 -4.51 0.53 7.91
C PHE A 19 -5.35 1.46 7.03
N VAL A 20 -5.07 2.77 7.05
CA VAL A 20 -5.81 3.74 6.23
C VAL A 20 -5.60 3.45 4.74
N ALA A 21 -4.37 3.15 4.33
CA ALA A 21 -4.03 2.83 2.95
C ALA A 21 -4.81 1.61 2.48
N THR A 22 -4.85 0.53 3.27
CA THR A 22 -5.52 -0.71 2.88
C THR A 22 -7.04 -0.55 2.86
N PHE A 23 -7.66 -0.10 3.96
CA PHE A 23 -9.12 -0.20 4.13
C PHE A 23 -9.89 1.00 3.59
N ILE A 24 -9.28 2.19 3.61
CA ILE A 24 -9.97 3.44 3.26
C ILE A 24 -9.62 3.88 1.83
N TYR A 25 -8.40 3.57 1.37
CA TYR A 25 -7.94 3.99 0.06
C TYR A 25 -7.90 2.84 -0.96
N HIS A 26 -7.01 1.85 -0.76
CA HIS A 26 -6.67 0.83 -1.73
C HIS A 26 -7.83 -0.11 -2.07
N VAL A 27 -8.47 -0.72 -1.06
CA VAL A 27 -9.60 -1.62 -1.27
C VAL A 27 -10.79 -0.92 -1.92
N PRO A 28 -11.22 0.28 -1.45
CA PRO A 28 -12.23 1.06 -2.16
C PRO A 28 -11.86 1.42 -3.60
N GLU A 29 -10.61 1.78 -3.89
CA GLU A 29 -10.12 2.04 -5.25
C GLU A 29 -10.23 0.80 -6.17
N HIS A 30 -10.08 -0.43 -5.66
CA HIS A 30 -10.37 -1.63 -6.48
C HIS A 30 -11.84 -1.81 -6.85
N VAL A 31 -12.76 -1.23 -6.08
CA VAL A 31 -14.21 -1.40 -6.29
C VAL A 31 -14.77 -0.24 -7.11
N PHE A 32 -14.40 0.99 -6.77
CA PHE A 32 -14.95 2.22 -7.33
C PHE A 32 -13.95 2.99 -8.21
N GLY A 33 -12.66 2.75 -8.05
CA GLY A 33 -11.57 3.46 -8.73
C GLY A 33 -11.32 2.95 -10.15
N ARG A 34 -11.73 3.75 -11.14
CA ARG A 34 -11.51 3.45 -12.57
C ARG A 34 -10.02 3.42 -12.93
N TYR A 35 -9.27 4.44 -12.51
CA TYR A 35 -7.87 4.61 -12.90
C TYR A 35 -6.93 3.66 -12.15
N HIS A 36 -7.23 3.34 -10.89
CA HIS A 36 -6.48 2.33 -10.15
C HIS A 36 -6.52 1.00 -10.88
N SER A 37 -7.72 0.54 -11.27
CA SER A 37 -7.86 -0.71 -12.02
C SER A 37 -7.17 -0.70 -13.39
N ILE A 38 -7.26 0.41 -14.13
CA ILE A 38 -6.67 0.53 -15.48
C ILE A 38 -5.16 0.63 -15.45
N VAL A 39 -4.60 1.40 -14.52
CA VAL A 39 -3.18 1.78 -14.52
C VAL A 39 -2.38 0.90 -13.58
N HIS A 40 -2.81 0.75 -12.32
CA HIS A 40 -2.07 0.04 -11.28
C HIS A 40 -1.95 -1.47 -11.55
N HIS A 41 -2.94 -2.07 -12.22
CA HIS A 41 -2.89 -3.47 -12.65
C HIS A 41 -2.38 -3.69 -14.07
N SER A 42 -2.05 -2.62 -14.80
CA SER A 42 -1.48 -2.77 -16.14
C SER A 42 -0.03 -3.33 -16.08
N PRO A 43 0.51 -3.83 -17.19
CA PRO A 43 1.94 -4.12 -17.29
C PRO A 43 2.82 -2.86 -17.18
N ASN A 44 2.27 -1.67 -17.48
CA ASN A 44 3.00 -0.41 -17.52
C ASN A 44 2.45 0.55 -16.44
N ARG A 45 2.73 0.22 -15.18
CA ARG A 45 2.10 0.72 -13.93
C ARG A 45 2.42 2.17 -13.54
N SER A 46 2.63 3.05 -14.51
CA SER A 46 2.97 4.45 -14.26
C SER A 46 1.78 5.36 -14.51
N PHE A 47 1.19 5.89 -13.42
CA PHE A 47 0.16 6.93 -13.48
C PHE A 47 0.65 8.18 -14.22
N VAL A 48 1.91 8.56 -14.03
CA VAL A 48 2.54 9.67 -14.75
C VAL A 48 2.58 9.40 -16.25
N SER A 49 3.14 8.27 -16.65
CA SER A 49 3.26 7.93 -18.08
C SER A 49 1.90 7.70 -18.72
N TYR A 50 0.90 7.22 -17.98
CA TYR A 50 -0.48 7.11 -18.47
C TYR A 50 -1.09 8.50 -18.66
N ALA A 51 -0.99 9.38 -17.66
CA ALA A 51 -1.55 10.72 -17.70
C ALA A 51 -1.00 11.53 -18.88
N PHE A 52 0.31 11.47 -19.12
CA PHE A 52 0.93 12.13 -20.28
C PHE A 52 0.50 11.50 -21.62
N ARG A 53 0.62 10.17 -21.78
CA ARG A 53 0.34 9.50 -23.06
C ARG A 53 -1.15 9.52 -23.46
N LYS A 54 -2.05 9.56 -22.47
CA LYS A 54 -3.51 9.57 -22.70
C LYS A 54 -4.13 10.94 -22.48
N HIS A 55 -3.31 11.99 -22.28
CA HIS A 55 -3.75 13.35 -21.97
C HIS A 55 -4.82 13.39 -20.87
N CYS A 56 -4.63 12.58 -19.83
CA CYS A 56 -5.59 12.36 -18.76
C CYS A 56 -4.97 12.65 -17.39
N PRO A 57 -4.83 13.94 -17.00
CA PRO A 57 -4.16 14.33 -15.76
C PRO A 57 -4.86 13.78 -14.51
N GLN A 58 -6.16 13.47 -14.58
CA GLN A 58 -6.92 12.86 -13.50
C GLN A 58 -6.35 11.51 -13.05
N ALA A 59 -5.65 10.79 -13.94
CA ALA A 59 -4.99 9.54 -13.58
C ALA A 59 -3.83 9.73 -12.60
N LEU A 60 -3.31 10.95 -12.43
CA LEU A 60 -2.31 11.23 -11.39
C LEU A 60 -2.88 11.17 -9.97
N LEU A 61 -4.18 11.47 -9.83
CA LEU A 61 -4.80 11.64 -8.52
C LEU A 61 -4.68 10.37 -7.66
N PRO A 62 -5.03 9.16 -8.15
CA PRO A 62 -4.78 7.94 -7.37
C PRO A 62 -3.30 7.79 -6.98
N GLY A 63 -2.37 8.02 -7.90
CA GLY A 63 -0.94 7.96 -7.61
C GLY A 63 -0.52 8.85 -6.43
N PHE A 64 -1.02 10.09 -6.36
CA PHE A 64 -0.76 11.01 -5.25
C PHE A 64 -1.51 10.63 -3.97
N LEU A 65 -2.78 10.23 -4.08
CA LEU A 65 -3.61 9.88 -2.94
C LEU A 65 -3.08 8.63 -2.20
N GLY A 66 -2.31 7.77 -2.87
CA GLY A 66 -1.65 6.63 -2.24
C GLY A 66 -0.67 6.98 -1.11
N ALA A 67 -0.11 8.20 -1.08
CA ALA A 67 0.79 8.65 -0.02
C ALA A 67 0.06 9.28 1.17
N LEU A 68 -1.15 9.80 0.97
CA LEU A 68 -1.92 10.50 2.02
C LEU A 68 -2.17 9.67 3.29
N PRO A 69 -2.46 8.35 3.22
CA PRO A 69 -2.64 7.52 4.40
C PRO A 69 -1.49 7.61 5.41
N TYR A 70 -0.25 7.81 4.95
CA TYR A 70 0.92 7.96 5.81
C TYR A 70 1.12 9.43 6.21
N LEU A 71 0.96 10.36 5.28
CA LEU A 71 1.18 11.78 5.52
C LEU A 71 0.18 12.40 6.51
N MET A 72 -1.06 11.91 6.58
CA MET A 72 -2.07 12.44 7.49
C MET A 72 -1.70 12.30 8.97
N TRP A 73 -0.84 11.34 9.32
CA TRP A 73 -0.39 11.11 10.69
C TRP A 73 0.80 11.99 11.08
N VAL A 74 1.44 12.67 10.11
CA VAL A 74 2.64 13.48 10.35
C VAL A 74 2.41 14.57 11.39
N PRO A 75 1.36 15.41 11.33
CA PRO A 75 1.19 16.48 12.33
C PRO A 75 1.13 15.96 13.77
N LEU A 76 0.51 14.79 13.99
CA LEU A 76 0.39 14.19 15.32
C LEU A 76 1.69 13.50 15.75
N LEU A 77 2.25 12.64 14.90
CA LEU A 77 3.42 11.84 15.25
C LEU A 77 4.71 12.66 15.27
N TRP A 78 4.76 13.78 14.55
CA TRP A 78 5.89 14.72 14.58
C TRP A 78 6.06 15.35 15.96
N LEU A 79 4.96 15.69 16.64
CA LEU A 79 4.99 16.19 18.02
C LEU A 79 5.57 15.16 19.00
N LEU A 80 5.39 13.87 18.69
CA LEU A 80 5.89 12.77 19.50
C LEU A 80 7.32 12.38 19.14
N SER A 81 7.72 12.36 17.88
CA SER A 81 9.12 12.15 17.46
C SER A 81 9.28 12.52 15.99
N PRO A 82 9.92 13.66 15.67
CA PRO A 82 10.22 14.01 14.28
C PRO A 82 11.08 12.94 13.59
N VAL A 83 12.12 12.44 14.27
CA VAL A 83 13.02 11.43 13.74
C VAL A 83 12.29 10.11 13.48
N GLY A 84 11.47 9.64 14.44
CA GLY A 84 10.66 8.43 14.25
C GLY A 84 9.64 8.56 13.11
N THR A 85 9.05 9.75 12.95
CA THR A 85 8.12 10.05 11.86
C THR A 85 8.81 10.00 10.50
N VAL A 86 9.97 10.65 10.36
CA VAL A 86 10.76 10.63 9.12
C VAL A 86 11.20 9.20 8.77
N ILE A 87 11.73 8.46 9.75
CA ILE A 87 12.14 7.05 9.53
C ILE A 87 10.94 6.20 9.10
N GLY A 88 9.78 6.37 9.74
CA GLY A 88 8.56 5.65 9.35
C GLY A 88 8.14 5.93 7.91
N LEU A 89 8.17 7.21 7.49
CA LEU A 89 7.85 7.59 6.11
C LEU A 89 8.84 7.01 5.11
N LEU A 90 10.14 7.05 5.42
CA LEU A 90 11.17 6.46 4.58
C LEU A 90 10.98 4.94 4.46
N LEU A 91 10.69 4.25 5.56
CA LEU A 91 10.40 2.80 5.53
C LEU A 91 9.14 2.48 4.72
N ALA A 92 8.10 3.30 4.82
CA ALA A 92 6.88 3.14 4.02
C ALA A 92 7.19 3.24 2.52
N GLU A 93 7.91 4.28 2.10
CA GLU A 93 8.27 4.51 0.70
C GLU A 93 9.22 3.43 0.18
N LEU A 94 10.26 3.09 0.94
CA LEU A 94 11.20 2.01 0.57
C LEU A 94 10.46 0.67 0.43
N HIS A 95 9.48 0.40 1.29
CA HIS A 95 8.65 -0.79 1.17
C HIS A 95 7.77 -0.76 -0.08
N VAL A 96 7.17 0.39 -0.44
CA VAL A 96 6.42 0.56 -1.69
C VAL A 96 7.32 0.28 -2.90
N ILE A 97 8.51 0.86 -2.95
CA ILE A 97 9.48 0.63 -4.03
C ILE A 97 9.88 -0.85 -4.09
N TRP A 98 10.18 -1.45 -2.94
CA TRP A 98 10.61 -2.84 -2.87
C TRP A 98 9.51 -3.81 -3.31
N ARG A 99 8.27 -3.68 -2.81
CA ARG A 99 7.16 -4.57 -3.15
C ARG A 99 6.70 -4.46 -4.60
N HIS A 100 7.02 -3.36 -5.28
CA HIS A 100 6.76 -3.16 -6.72
C HIS A 100 7.96 -3.54 -7.60
N GLN A 101 8.92 -4.33 -7.12
CA GLN A 101 9.97 -4.85 -8.00
C GLN A 101 9.39 -5.54 -9.24
N PHE A 102 9.81 -5.06 -10.41
CA PHE A 102 9.24 -5.43 -11.71
C PHE A 102 9.99 -6.52 -12.44
N ASN A 103 11.17 -6.91 -11.93
CA ASN A 103 11.94 -7.97 -12.54
C ASN A 103 11.20 -9.31 -12.32
N PRO A 104 10.72 -9.98 -13.40
CA PRO A 104 10.01 -11.25 -13.28
C PRO A 104 10.87 -12.37 -12.66
N ASP A 105 12.19 -12.23 -12.70
CA ASP A 105 13.16 -13.17 -12.11
C ASP A 105 13.51 -12.80 -10.66
N TYR A 106 12.96 -11.71 -10.12
CA TYR A 106 13.20 -11.32 -8.74
C TYR A 106 12.60 -12.36 -7.78
N CYS A 107 13.48 -12.93 -6.96
CA CYS A 107 13.09 -13.77 -5.83
C CYS A 107 13.69 -13.20 -4.54
N THR A 108 12.84 -12.88 -3.57
CA THR A 108 13.27 -12.52 -2.23
C THR A 108 14.04 -13.71 -1.64
N PRO A 109 15.28 -13.52 -1.14
CA PRO A 109 16.06 -14.56 -0.48
C PRO A 109 15.28 -15.26 0.65
N ASN A 110 15.48 -16.57 0.82
CA ASN A 110 14.70 -17.38 1.77
C ASN A 110 14.79 -16.89 3.22
N TRP A 111 15.95 -16.39 3.64
CA TRP A 111 16.12 -15.84 4.99
C TRP A 111 15.32 -14.54 5.17
N ILE A 112 15.25 -13.67 4.16
CA ILE A 112 14.41 -12.47 4.17
C ILE A 112 12.93 -12.87 4.19
N LYS A 113 12.51 -13.84 3.36
CA LYS A 113 11.13 -14.37 3.38
C LYS A 113 10.73 -14.89 4.76
N THR A 114 11.68 -15.53 5.46
CA THR A 114 11.45 -16.02 6.81
C THR A 114 11.24 -14.85 7.77
N ILE A 115 12.11 -13.85 7.76
CA ILE A 115 11.97 -12.64 8.58
C ILE A 115 10.64 -11.92 8.28
N CYS A 116 10.30 -11.70 7.01
CA CYS A 116 9.05 -11.06 6.62
C CYS A 116 7.83 -11.87 7.09
N ARG A 117 7.89 -13.20 7.08
CA ARG A 117 6.80 -14.03 7.63
C ARG A 117 6.62 -13.82 9.12
N TRP A 118 7.71 -13.79 9.89
CA TRP A 118 7.68 -13.53 11.32
C TRP A 118 7.17 -12.12 11.65
N LEU A 119 7.62 -11.12 10.89
CA LEU A 119 7.22 -9.72 11.07
C LEU A 119 5.91 -9.36 10.36
N CYS A 120 5.27 -10.33 9.71
CA CYS A 120 4.06 -10.13 8.91
C CYS A 120 4.21 -9.03 7.83
N ILE A 121 5.33 -8.96 7.12
CA ILE A 121 5.62 -7.97 6.06
C ILE A 121 5.26 -8.55 4.69
N THR A 122 4.60 -7.76 3.86
CA THR A 122 4.20 -8.10 2.49
C THR A 122 5.42 -8.12 1.56
N THR A 123 5.73 -9.27 0.97
CA THR A 123 6.86 -9.40 0.03
C THR A 123 6.45 -9.02 -1.41
N PRO A 124 7.42 -8.72 -2.30
CA PRO A 124 7.14 -8.46 -3.71
C PRO A 124 6.38 -9.59 -4.39
N GLU A 125 6.68 -10.86 -4.09
CA GLU A 125 5.98 -12.00 -4.68
C GLU A 125 4.50 -12.04 -4.27
N ARG A 126 4.21 -11.71 -3.00
CA ARG A 126 2.83 -11.65 -2.51
C ARG A 126 2.07 -10.49 -3.15
N HIS A 127 2.72 -9.32 -3.25
CA HIS A 127 2.15 -8.16 -3.93
C HIS A 127 1.98 -8.40 -5.44
N HIS A 128 2.81 -9.22 -6.07
CA HIS A 128 2.61 -9.59 -7.47
C HIS A 128 1.38 -10.50 -7.68
N LEU A 129 1.05 -11.37 -6.72
CA LEU A 129 -0.19 -12.15 -6.76
C LEU A 129 -1.43 -11.23 -6.75
N HIS A 130 -1.37 -10.12 -6.00
CA HIS A 130 -2.38 -9.06 -6.04
C HIS A 130 -2.57 -8.49 -7.44
N HIS A 131 -1.45 -8.09 -8.07
CA HIS A 131 -1.49 -7.53 -9.41
C HIS A 131 -1.97 -8.51 -10.48
N ARG A 132 -1.71 -9.81 -10.32
CA ARG A 132 -2.23 -10.85 -11.21
C ARG A 132 -3.73 -11.09 -11.02
N ASN A 133 -4.23 -10.91 -9.81
CA ASN A 133 -5.64 -11.13 -9.49
C ASN A 133 -6.19 -9.99 -8.62
N ALA A 134 -6.75 -8.97 -9.30
CA ALA A 134 -7.41 -7.83 -8.67
C ALA A 134 -8.63 -8.21 -7.80
N ASN A 135 -9.06 -9.48 -7.78
CA ASN A 135 -10.10 -9.98 -6.88
C ASN A 135 -9.57 -10.39 -5.50
N LEU A 136 -8.26 -10.28 -5.26
CA LEU A 136 -7.64 -10.56 -3.97
C LEU A 136 -7.07 -9.27 -3.41
N ALA A 137 -7.66 -8.72 -2.34
CA ALA A 137 -7.04 -7.63 -1.60
C ALA A 137 -5.95 -8.14 -0.66
N TYR A 138 -4.94 -7.29 -0.42
CA TYR A 138 -3.87 -7.52 0.54
C TYR A 138 -3.60 -6.26 1.34
N GLY A 139 -2.96 -6.41 2.50
CA GLY A 139 -2.37 -5.27 3.20
C GLY A 139 -1.14 -4.78 2.47
N ASP A 140 -1.00 -3.46 2.37
CA ASP A 140 0.04 -2.81 1.59
C ASP A 140 1.43 -3.05 2.21
N VAL A 141 1.55 -3.00 3.53
CA VAL A 141 2.80 -3.28 4.27
C VAL A 141 2.69 -4.57 5.06
N PHE A 142 1.59 -4.77 5.79
CA PHE A 142 1.43 -5.86 6.72
C PHE A 142 0.47 -6.94 6.23
N THR A 143 0.93 -8.19 6.24
CA THR A 143 0.17 -9.33 5.74
C THR A 143 -1.05 -9.66 6.61
N PHE A 144 -1.06 -9.26 7.88
CA PHE A 144 -2.20 -9.53 8.79
C PHE A 144 -3.45 -8.72 8.41
N TYR A 145 -3.31 -7.58 7.72
CA TYR A 145 -4.46 -6.87 7.15
C TYR A 145 -5.04 -7.56 5.91
N GLY A 146 -4.34 -8.54 5.32
CA GLY A 146 -4.78 -9.20 4.09
C GLY A 146 -6.14 -9.92 4.20
N LYS A 147 -6.36 -10.72 5.25
CA LYS A 147 -7.66 -11.41 5.42
C LYS A 147 -8.81 -10.42 5.65
N PRO A 148 -8.71 -9.44 6.59
CA PRO A 148 -9.72 -8.41 6.73
C PRO A 148 -9.96 -7.62 5.43
N ALA A 149 -8.90 -7.31 4.67
CA ALA A 149 -9.02 -6.58 3.41
C ALA A 149 -9.83 -7.35 2.35
N GLN A 150 -9.73 -8.68 2.32
CA GLN A 150 -10.53 -9.52 1.42
C GLN A 150 -12.01 -9.55 1.80
N TYR A 151 -12.32 -9.62 3.10
CA TYR A 151 -13.70 -9.49 3.56
C TYR A 151 -14.27 -8.12 3.21
N TRP A 152 -13.48 -7.07 3.41
CA TRP A 152 -13.86 -5.71 3.07
C TRP A 152 -14.11 -5.52 1.57
N LEU A 153 -13.21 -6.04 0.72
CA LEU A 153 -13.38 -6.04 -0.73
C LEU A 153 -14.68 -6.74 -1.15
N THR A 154 -14.97 -7.89 -0.56
CA THR A 154 -16.19 -8.67 -0.84
C THR A 154 -17.43 -7.89 -0.45
N PHE A 155 -17.43 -7.31 0.74
CA PHE A 155 -18.53 -6.47 1.23
C PHE A 155 -18.79 -5.26 0.33
N LEU A 156 -17.75 -4.48 0.02
CA LEU A 156 -17.90 -3.30 -0.86
C LEU A 156 -18.40 -3.65 -2.25
N ARG A 157 -17.99 -4.81 -2.80
CA ARG A 157 -18.50 -5.29 -4.08
C ARG A 157 -19.97 -5.69 -4.01
N GLN A 158 -20.41 -6.30 -2.91
CA GLN A 158 -21.83 -6.60 -2.71
C GLN A 158 -22.65 -5.32 -2.62
N LEU A 159 -22.18 -4.32 -1.86
CA LEU A 159 -22.80 -3.00 -1.84
C LEU A 159 -22.89 -2.41 -3.24
N LYS A 160 -21.79 -2.34 -3.99
CA LYS A 160 -21.79 -1.79 -5.36
C LYS A 160 -22.86 -2.43 -6.26
N ARG A 161 -23.10 -3.75 -6.15
CA ARG A 161 -24.13 -4.45 -6.94
C ARG A 161 -25.56 -4.13 -6.52
N GLN A 162 -25.79 -3.64 -5.30
CA GLN A 162 -27.12 -3.23 -4.85
C GLN A 162 -27.48 -1.82 -5.33
N TRP A 163 -26.48 -1.00 -5.65
CA TRP A 163 -26.64 0.40 -6.07
C TRP A 163 -26.52 0.61 -7.60
N VAL A 164 -26.23 -0.45 -8.35
CA VAL A 164 -26.13 -0.48 -9.83
C VAL A 164 -27.18 -1.43 -10.37
#